data_AF-A0A2H0WRG6-F1
#
_entry.id   AF-A0A2H0WRG6-F1
#
_cell.length_a   1.000
_cell.length_b   1.000
_cell.length_c   1.000
_cell.angle_alpha   90.00
_cell.angle_beta   90.00
_cell.angle_gamma   90.00
#
_symmetry.space_group_name_H-M   'P 1'
#
loop_
_entity.id
_entity.type
_entity.pdbx_description
1 polymer ?
#
loop_
_entity_poly.entity_id
_entity_poly.type
_entity_poly.pdbx_seq_one_letter_code
_entity_poly.pdbx_strand_id
1 'polypeptide(L)'
;MEYFFAFSAEKKIQVLEKHAEKRLVMAQDYAEKGNNEKVQGLIQNYLQVKERQNNLLEKTDKGEVLGAVQERTIEQQKTMEEIKTKIDEGGKQEVIQVQEQVVNQVVKRVIDVNGSEGATEFLLGARNGTGRGSGSGCGW
;
A
#
# COMPACT_ATOMS: atom_id res chain seq x y z
N MET A 1 16.93 14.07 -34.21
CA MET A 1 15.77 14.73 -33.58
C MET A 1 15.55 14.10 -32.21
N GLU A 2 15.47 14.95 -31.19
CA GLU A 2 14.94 14.74 -29.84
C GLU A 2 15.41 13.52 -29.00
N TYR A 3 16.42 13.79 -28.19
CA TYR A 3 16.66 13.14 -26.89
C TYR A 3 15.48 13.41 -25.94
N PHE A 4 14.70 12.40 -25.56
CA PHE A 4 13.97 12.45 -24.28
C PHE A 4 13.87 11.05 -23.68
N PHE A 5 14.54 10.89 -22.53
CA PHE A 5 14.37 9.79 -21.60
C PHE A 5 12.90 9.64 -21.23
N ALA A 6 12.15 8.81 -21.96
CA ALA A 6 10.89 8.28 -21.49
C ALA A 6 11.20 7.31 -20.34
N PHE A 7 11.35 7.84 -19.12
CA PHE A 7 11.16 7.02 -17.93
C PHE A 7 9.71 6.54 -18.02
N SER A 8 9.49 5.32 -18.55
CA SER A 8 8.15 4.78 -18.74
C SER A 8 7.39 4.83 -17.41
N ALA A 9 6.08 5.05 -17.46
CA ALA A 9 5.24 5.12 -16.26
C ALA A 9 5.49 3.93 -15.32
N GLU A 10 5.74 2.76 -15.90
CA GLU A 10 6.11 1.50 -15.24
C GLU A 10 7.38 1.64 -14.39
N LYS A 11 8.48 2.17 -14.96
CA LYS A 11 9.72 2.37 -14.21
C LYS A 11 9.52 3.35 -13.06
N LYS A 12 8.69 4.38 -13.26
CA LYS A 12 8.33 5.32 -12.18
C LYS A 12 7.52 4.62 -11.09
N ILE A 13 6.54 3.80 -11.46
CA ILE A 13 5.73 2.99 -10.53
C ILE A 13 6.63 2.06 -9.70
N GLN A 14 7.60 1.38 -10.33
CA GLN A 14 8.55 0.51 -9.62
C GLN A 14 9.45 1.28 -8.65
N VAL A 15 9.93 2.47 -9.04
CA VAL A 15 10.73 3.31 -8.12
C VAL A 15 9.88 3.76 -6.93
N LEU A 16 8.62 4.13 -7.17
CA LEU A 16 7.69 4.50 -6.10
C LEU A 16 7.39 3.32 -5.16
N GLU A 17 7.23 2.10 -5.67
CA GLU A 17 7.11 0.89 -4.83
C GLU A 17 8.30 0.75 -3.87
N LYS A 18 9.52 0.86 -4.39
CA LYS A 18 10.74 0.78 -3.56
C LYS A 18 10.80 1.90 -2.52
N HIS A 19 10.35 3.09 -2.87
CA HIS A 19 10.29 4.20 -1.93
C HIS A 19 9.25 3.96 -0.83
N ALA A 20 8.08 3.43 -1.18
CA ALA A 20 7.02 3.08 -0.24
C ALA A 20 7.51 2.02 0.76
N GLU A 21 8.10 0.93 0.25
CA GLU A 21 8.69 -0.13 1.06
C GLU A 21 9.75 0.41 2.03
N LYS A 22 10.68 1.25 1.54
CA LYS A 22 11.70 1.87 2.38
C LYS A 22 11.11 2.70 3.53
N ARG A 23 9.98 3.38 3.32
CA ARG A 23 9.30 4.13 4.39
C ARG A 23 8.72 3.21 5.45
N LEU A 24 8.13 2.08 5.06
CA LEU A 24 7.60 1.10 6.01
C LEU A 24 8.71 0.41 6.80
N VAL A 25 9.82 0.03 6.17
CA VAL A 25 10.98 -0.54 6.88
C VAL A 25 11.54 0.45 7.90
N MET A 26 11.67 1.73 7.53
CA MET A 26 12.08 2.76 8.49
C MET A 26 11.05 2.96 9.61
N ALA A 27 9.75 2.93 9.29
CA ALA A 27 8.68 3.07 10.27
C ALA A 27 8.73 1.91 11.27
N GLN A 28 8.97 0.68 10.81
CA GLN A 28 9.16 -0.48 11.67
C GLN A 28 10.34 -0.32 12.63
N ASP A 29 11.50 0.12 12.15
CA ASP A 29 12.68 0.39 12.98
C ASP A 29 12.39 1.48 14.05
N TYR A 30 11.62 2.51 13.71
CA TYR A 30 11.21 3.53 14.69
C TYR A 30 10.13 3.03 15.67
N ALA A 31 9.23 2.15 15.23
CA ALA A 31 8.24 1.54 16.10
C ALA A 31 8.90 0.66 17.16
N GLU A 32 9.96 -0.09 16.79
CA GLU A 32 10.77 -0.86 17.74
C GLU A 32 11.49 0.01 18.76
N LYS A 33 11.81 1.26 18.39
CA LYS A 33 12.42 2.27 19.27
C LYS A 33 11.39 3.07 20.08
N GLY A 34 10.09 2.78 19.93
CA GLY A 34 9.00 3.49 20.61
C GLY A 34 8.82 4.94 20.14
N ASN A 35 9.30 5.31 18.95
CA ASN A 35 9.22 6.67 18.43
C ASN A 35 7.98 6.86 17.54
N ASN A 36 6.82 7.00 18.17
CA ASN A 36 5.53 7.02 17.47
C ASN A 36 5.39 8.22 16.53
N GLU A 37 5.89 9.41 16.89
CA GLU A 37 5.86 10.58 16.00
C GLU A 37 6.60 10.34 14.67
N LYS A 38 7.77 9.68 14.73
CA LYS A 38 8.52 9.31 13.52
C LYS A 38 7.80 8.25 12.70
N VAL A 39 7.16 7.28 13.36
CA VAL A 39 6.33 6.29 12.69
C VAL A 39 5.21 6.97 11.91
N GLN A 40 4.42 7.81 12.56
CA GLN A 40 3.31 8.53 11.92
C GLN A 40 3.78 9.35 10.71
N GLY A 41 4.85 10.13 10.89
CA GLY A 41 5.45 10.86 9.78
C GLY A 41 5.85 9.97 8.59
N LEU A 42 6.41 8.79 8.85
CA LEU A 42 6.79 7.85 7.79
C LEU A 42 5.58 7.16 7.14
N ILE A 43 4.53 6.88 7.90
CA ILE A 43 3.26 6.31 7.40
C ILE A 43 2.55 7.31 6.49
N GLN A 44 2.51 8.59 6.84
CA GLN A 44 1.99 9.65 5.95
C GLN A 44 2.85 9.80 4.68
N ASN A 45 4.17 9.74 4.81
CA ASN A 45 5.05 9.77 3.64
C ASN A 45 4.85 8.56 2.73
N TYR A 46 4.59 7.38 3.31
CA TYR A 46 4.22 6.19 2.56
C TYR A 46 2.93 6.42 1.77
N LEU A 47 1.87 6.96 2.41
CA LEU A 47 0.61 7.24 1.74
C LEU A 47 0.81 8.16 0.53
N GLN A 48 1.56 9.27 0.70
CA GLN A 48 1.84 10.20 -0.41
C GLN A 48 2.57 9.53 -1.58
N VAL A 49 3.45 8.56 -1.31
CA VAL A 49 4.12 7.79 -2.36
C VAL A 49 3.12 6.89 -3.10
N LYS A 50 2.20 6.23 -2.37
CA LYS A 50 1.15 5.39 -2.96
C LYS A 50 0.15 6.19 -3.78
N GLU A 51 -0.23 7.39 -3.34
CA GLU A 51 -1.09 8.30 -4.12
C GLU A 51 -0.44 8.69 -5.46
N ARG A 52 0.84 9.07 -5.42
CA ARG A 52 1.61 9.38 -6.65
C ARG A 52 1.71 8.18 -7.58
N GLN A 53 1.85 6.99 -7.02
CA GLN A 53 1.85 5.76 -7.79
C GLN A 53 0.48 5.51 -8.42
N ASN A 54 -0.61 5.65 -7.66
CA ASN A 54 -1.96 5.43 -8.16
C ASN A 54 -2.28 6.35 -9.35
N ASN A 55 -1.89 7.63 -9.25
CA ASN A 55 -2.00 8.60 -10.35
C ASN A 55 -1.23 8.20 -11.61
N LEU A 56 -0.18 7.38 -11.48
CA LEU A 56 0.55 6.82 -12.62
C LEU A 56 -0.06 5.51 -13.11
N LEU A 57 -0.63 4.71 -12.21
CA LEU A 57 -1.35 3.47 -12.55
C LEU A 57 -2.63 3.73 -13.34
N GLU A 58 -3.33 4.84 -13.07
CA GLU A 58 -4.47 5.28 -13.88
C GLU A 58 -4.09 5.58 -15.34
N LYS A 59 -2.81 5.84 -15.60
CA LYS A 59 -2.28 6.15 -16.93
C LYS A 59 -1.66 4.93 -17.62
N THR A 60 -1.82 3.74 -17.05
CA THR A 60 -1.30 2.49 -17.63
C THR A 60 -2.35 1.39 -17.62
N ASP A 61 -2.60 0.80 -18.78
CA ASP A 61 -3.54 -0.32 -18.94
C ASP A 61 -2.85 -1.68 -18.92
N LYS A 62 -1.63 -1.73 -18.36
CA LYS A 62 -0.80 -2.93 -18.33
C LYS A 62 -1.12 -3.75 -17.09
N GLY A 63 -1.87 -4.84 -17.28
CA GLY A 63 -2.22 -5.79 -16.23
C GLY A 63 -1.01 -6.33 -15.46
N GLU A 64 0.14 -6.53 -16.11
CA GLU A 64 1.38 -6.97 -15.44
C GLU A 64 1.90 -5.97 -14.40
N VAL A 65 1.82 -4.67 -14.69
CA VAL A 65 2.24 -3.61 -13.77
C VAL A 65 1.29 -3.53 -12.59
N LEU A 66 -0.01 -3.69 -12.84
CA LEU A 66 -1.03 -3.74 -11.80
C LEU A 66 -0.85 -4.97 -10.90
N GLY A 67 -0.59 -6.15 -11.48
CA GLY A 67 -0.30 -7.37 -10.74
C GLY A 67 0.87 -7.22 -9.78
N ALA A 68 1.98 -6.65 -10.26
CA ALA A 68 3.14 -6.38 -9.41
C ALA A 68 2.80 -5.40 -8.25
N VAL A 69 1.97 -4.39 -8.50
CA VAL A 69 1.51 -3.46 -7.45
C VAL A 69 0.58 -4.16 -6.45
N GLN A 70 -0.29 -5.05 -6.90
CA GLN A 70 -1.16 -5.85 -6.02
C GLN A 70 -0.32 -6.68 -5.04
N GLU A 71 0.63 -7.46 -5.56
CA GLU A 71 1.53 -8.29 -4.74
C GLU A 71 2.31 -7.46 -3.72
N ARG A 72 2.94 -6.36 -4.16
CA ARG A 72 3.68 -5.47 -3.27
C ARG A 72 2.80 -4.80 -2.23
N THR A 73 1.58 -4.44 -2.60
CA THR A 73 0.63 -3.86 -1.64
C THR A 73 0.27 -4.88 -0.56
N ILE A 74 0.07 -6.16 -0.90
CA ILE A 74 -0.17 -7.24 0.08
C ILE A 74 1.02 -7.39 1.04
N GLU A 75 2.25 -7.35 0.54
CA GLU A 75 3.45 -7.38 1.39
C GLU A 75 3.52 -6.16 2.32
N GLN A 76 3.23 -4.97 1.80
CA GLN A 76 3.20 -3.73 2.57
C GLN A 76 2.13 -3.77 3.68
N GLN A 77 0.97 -4.40 3.43
CA GLN A 77 -0.05 -4.60 4.47
C GLN A 77 0.46 -5.44 5.64
N LYS A 78 1.29 -6.47 5.38
CA LYS A 78 1.89 -7.29 6.44
C LYS A 78 2.83 -6.46 7.32
N THR A 79 3.70 -5.66 6.71
CA THR A 79 4.60 -4.77 7.47
C THR A 79 3.83 -3.74 8.30
N MET A 80 2.70 -3.25 7.78
CA MET A 80 1.83 -2.34 8.54
C MET A 80 1.20 -3.00 9.77
N GLU A 81 0.81 -4.27 9.71
CA GLU A 81 0.38 -5.00 10.90
C GLU A 81 1.49 -5.13 11.93
N GLU A 82 2.71 -5.44 11.49
CA GLU A 82 3.86 -5.52 12.40
C GLU A 82 4.11 -4.18 13.10
N ILE A 83 4.00 -3.06 12.38
CA ILE A 83 4.09 -1.71 12.95
C ILE A 83 2.96 -1.46 13.95
N LYS A 84 1.71 -1.80 13.62
CA LYS A 84 0.54 -1.61 14.51
C LYS A 84 0.72 -2.28 15.86
N THR A 85 1.37 -3.45 15.92
CA THR A 85 1.59 -4.14 17.20
C THR A 85 2.56 -3.42 18.14
N LYS A 86 3.33 -2.45 17.63
CA LYS A 86 4.46 -1.80 18.34
C LYS A 86 4.23 -0.33 18.68
N ILE A 87 3.11 0.26 18.26
CA ILE A 87 2.79 1.69 18.47
C ILE A 87 1.56 1.88 19.38
N ASP A 88 1.33 3.11 19.83
CA ASP A 88 0.15 3.46 20.63
C ASP A 88 -1.15 3.45 19.82
N GLU A 89 -2.29 3.52 20.51
CA GLU A 89 -3.62 3.49 19.89
C GLU A 89 -3.86 4.63 18.88
N GLY A 90 -3.29 5.82 19.11
CA GLY A 90 -3.39 6.93 18.17
C GLY A 90 -2.66 6.61 16.86
N GLY A 91 -1.43 6.10 16.97
CA GLY A 91 -0.66 5.62 15.83
C GLY A 91 -1.33 4.43 15.12
N LYS A 92 -1.93 3.49 15.86
CA LYS A 92 -2.64 2.34 15.29
C LYS A 92 -3.81 2.77 14.41
N GLN A 93 -4.62 3.72 14.88
CA GLN A 93 -5.75 4.24 14.11
C GLN A 93 -5.29 4.87 12.80
N GLU A 94 -4.18 5.61 12.82
CA GLU A 94 -3.61 6.18 11.62
C GLU A 94 -3.11 5.11 10.63
N VAL A 95 -2.43 4.07 11.11
CA VAL A 95 -2.01 2.96 10.24
C VAL A 95 -3.22 2.27 9.61
N ILE A 96 -4.28 2.01 10.38
CA ILE A 96 -5.52 1.41 9.87
C ILE A 96 -6.13 2.26 8.76
N GLN A 97 -6.24 3.58 8.97
CA GLN A 97 -6.79 4.49 7.95
C GLN A 97 -5.95 4.47 6.66
N VAL A 98 -4.63 4.47 6.78
CA VAL A 98 -3.74 4.41 5.61
C VAL A 98 -3.81 3.04 4.91
N GLN A 99 -3.91 1.94 5.65
CA GLN A 99 -4.13 0.60 5.09
C GLN A 99 -5.40 0.56 4.24
N GLU A 100 -6.52 1.01 4.81
CA GLU A 100 -7.81 1.05 4.11
C GLU A 100 -7.76 1.93 2.87
N GLN A 101 -7.17 3.13 2.97
CA GLN A 101 -7.04 4.04 1.83
C GLN A 101 -6.25 3.43 0.68
N VAL A 102 -5.08 2.84 0.97
CA VAL A 102 -4.24 2.25 -0.07
C VAL A 102 -4.90 1.02 -0.69
N VAL A 103 -5.49 0.13 0.11
CA VAL A 103 -6.21 -1.04 -0.40
C VAL A 103 -7.37 -0.60 -1.28
N ASN A 104 -8.18 0.37 -0.85
CA ASN A 104 -9.31 0.87 -1.62
C ASN A 104 -8.90 1.51 -2.95
N GLN A 105 -7.78 2.23 -2.99
CA GLN A 105 -7.24 2.79 -4.23
C GLN A 105 -6.85 1.69 -5.22
N VAL A 106 -6.12 0.67 -4.76
CA VAL A 106 -5.72 -0.45 -5.62
C VAL A 106 -6.92 -1.28 -6.07
N VAL A 107 -7.88 -1.57 -5.18
CA VAL A 107 -9.13 -2.29 -5.51
C VAL A 107 -9.87 -1.63 -6.66
N LYS A 108 -10.05 -0.29 -6.60
CA LYS A 108 -10.73 0.45 -7.67
C LYS A 108 -10.06 0.19 -9.02
N ARG A 109 -8.72 0.27 -9.07
CA ARG A 109 -7.99 0.01 -10.30
C ARG A 109 -8.09 -1.44 -10.76
N VAL A 110 -8.11 -2.39 -9.84
CA VAL A 110 -8.26 -3.81 -10.15
C VAL A 110 -9.64 -4.10 -10.74
N ILE A 111 -10.71 -3.48 -10.21
CA ILE A 111 -12.05 -3.60 -10.79
C ILE A 111 -12.05 -3.09 -12.23
N ASP A 112 -11.42 -1.94 -12.48
CA ASP A 112 -11.39 -1.32 -13.82
C ASP A 112 -10.67 -2.17 -14.86
N VAL A 113 -9.63 -2.91 -14.46
CA VAL A 113 -8.75 -3.65 -15.40
C VAL A 113 -9.04 -5.15 -15.45
N ASN A 114 -9.29 -5.77 -14.29
CA ASN A 114 -9.45 -7.23 -14.13
C ASN A 114 -10.86 -7.65 -13.71
N GLY A 115 -11.79 -6.69 -13.52
CA GLY A 115 -13.14 -6.97 -13.07
C GLY A 115 -13.25 -7.32 -11.58
N SER A 116 -14.47 -7.66 -11.16
CA SER A 116 -14.80 -7.92 -9.75
C SER A 116 -14.07 -9.14 -9.16
N GLU A 117 -13.82 -10.17 -9.97
CA GLU A 117 -13.14 -11.40 -9.53
C GLU A 117 -11.69 -11.10 -9.10
N GLY A 118 -10.94 -10.37 -9.93
CA GLY A 118 -9.58 -9.96 -9.57
C GLY A 118 -9.53 -9.06 -8.33
N ALA A 119 -10.57 -8.25 -8.11
CA ALA A 119 -10.67 -7.41 -6.91
C ALA A 119 -10.92 -8.26 -5.66
N THR A 120 -11.75 -9.29 -5.76
CA THR A 120 -11.96 -10.26 -4.67
C THR A 120 -10.68 -10.99 -4.30
N GLU A 121 -9.92 -11.48 -5.27
CA GLU A 121 -8.64 -12.16 -5.02
C GLU A 121 -7.64 -11.22 -4.32
N PHE A 122 -7.53 -9.97 -4.78
CA PHE A 122 -6.68 -8.97 -4.16
C PHE A 122 -7.09 -8.67 -2.71
N LEU A 123 -8.38 -8.46 -2.46
CA LEU A 123 -8.91 -8.20 -1.11
C LEU A 123 -8.64 -9.37 -0.16
N LEU A 124 -8.80 -10.61 -0.63
CA LEU A 124 -8.48 -11.80 0.15
C LEU A 124 -6.98 -11.85 0.49
N GLY A 125 -6.12 -11.55 -0.48
CA GLY A 125 -4.68 -11.46 -0.28
C GLY A 125 -4.30 -10.37 0.73
N ALA A 126 -4.86 -9.17 0.58
CA ALA A 126 -4.62 -8.05 1.48
C ALA A 126 -5.07 -8.41 2.90
N ARG A 127 -6.31 -8.90 3.07
CA ARG A 127 -6.87 -9.33 4.37
C ARG A 127 -6.07 -10.45 5.04
N ASN A 128 -5.60 -11.43 4.26
CA ASN A 128 -4.75 -12.49 4.80
C ASN A 128 -3.37 -11.96 5.20
N GLY A 129 -2.87 -10.92 4.52
CA GLY A 129 -1.71 -10.14 4.94
C GLY A 129 -1.96 -9.30 6.20
N THR A 130 -3.20 -8.85 6.44
CA THR A 130 -3.63 -8.07 7.61
C THR A 130 -3.85 -8.92 8.88
N GLY A 131 -3.44 -10.19 8.90
CA GLY A 131 -3.36 -11.02 10.12
C GLY A 131 -4.55 -10.92 11.09
N ARG A 132 -5.64 -11.66 10.82
CA ARG A 132 -6.73 -12.06 11.76
C ARG A 132 -6.81 -11.20 13.04
N GLY A 133 -7.28 -9.96 12.89
CA GLY A 133 -7.32 -8.97 13.98
C GLY A 133 -8.44 -7.95 13.85
N SER A 134 -9.69 -8.40 13.70
CA SER A 134 -10.87 -7.66 14.18
C SER A 134 -12.03 -8.64 14.37
N GLY A 135 -12.40 -8.84 15.63
CA GLY A 135 -13.67 -9.46 15.97
C GLY A 135 -14.84 -8.55 15.55
N SER A 136 -16.00 -9.19 15.42
CA SER A 136 -17.33 -8.59 15.34
C SER A 136 -17.80 -8.10 13.96
N GLY A 137 -18.42 -9.03 13.23
CA GLY A 137 -19.69 -8.86 12.52
C GLY A 137 -19.85 -7.67 11.56
N CYS A 138 -19.81 -7.97 10.26
CA CYS A 138 -20.78 -7.42 9.32
C CYS A 138 -21.18 -8.55 8.36
N GLY A 139 -22.45 -8.93 8.43
CA GLY A 139 -23.07 -9.74 7.40
C GLY A 139 -23.31 -8.89 6.15
N TRP A 140 -23.18 -9.55 5.01
CA TRP A 140 -23.91 -9.29 3.78
C TRP A 140 -24.28 -10.66 3.21
#